data_AF-A0A432FMK2-F1
#
_entry.id   AF-A0A432FMK2-F1
#
_cell.length_a   1.000
_cell.length_b   1.000
_cell.length_c   1.000
_cell.angle_alpha   90.00
_cell.angle_beta   90.00
_cell.angle_gamma   90.00
#
_symmetry.space_group_name_H-M   'P 1'
#
loop_
_entity.id
_entity.type
_entity.pdbx_description
1 polymer ?
#
loop_
_entity_poly.entity_id
_entity_poly.type
_entity_poly.pdbx_seq_one_letter_code
_entity_poly.pdbx_strand_id
1 'polypeptide(L)' 'MTIRLEPEIKSRLEKLSTAMKRSRSWLAAEAVREFVELNEWQIREIEEAIKEADAGDYASNEDVSRLFDHWDSRGT' A
#
# COMPACT_ATOMS: atom_id res chain seq x y z
N MET A 1 24.78 -4.59 -4.26
CA MET A 1 24.03 -4.53 -2.99
C MET A 1 23.92 -5.94 -2.43
N THR A 2 24.25 -6.14 -1.15
CA THR A 2 24.18 -7.44 -0.48
C THR A 2 23.14 -7.37 0.61
N ILE A 3 22.07 -8.17 0.52
CA ILE A 3 20.97 -8.18 1.49
C ILE A 3 21.14 -9.40 2.39
N ARG A 4 21.11 -9.18 3.71
CA ARG A 4 21.08 -10.27 4.68
C ARG A 4 19.64 -10.75 4.81
N LEU A 5 19.43 -12.02 4.53
CA LEU A 5 18.13 -12.68 4.68
C LEU A 5 18.26 -13.79 5.72
N GLU A 6 17.23 -13.95 6.53
CA GLU A 6 17.11 -15.11 7.41
C GLU A 6 17.06 -16.41 6.59
N PRO A 7 17.59 -17.53 7.10
CA PRO A 7 17.65 -18.78 6.37
C PRO A 7 16.28 -19.26 5.85
N GLU A 8 15.22 -19.05 6.62
CA GLU A 8 13.86 -19.41 6.24
C GLU A 8 13.38 -18.60 5.03
N ILE A 9 13.54 -17.28 5.05
CA ILE A 9 13.17 -16.39 3.95
C ILE A 9 13.96 -16.74 2.69
N LYS A 10 15.26 -17.02 2.82
CA LYS A 10 16.10 -17.46 1.69
C LYS A 10 15.57 -18.74 1.05
N SER A 11 15.14 -19.71 1.85
CA SER A 11 14.56 -20.97 1.38
C SER A 11 13.22 -20.75 0.64
N ARG A 12 12.35 -19.90 1.18
CA ARG A 12 11.08 -19.52 0.54
C ARG A 12 11.31 -18.80 -0.79
N LEU A 13 12.27 -17.87 -0.82
CA LEU A 13 12.63 -17.12 -2.02
C LEU A 13 13.22 -18.02 -3.12
N GLU A 14 14.02 -19.03 -2.75
CA GLU A 14 14.52 -20.03 -3.70
C GLU A 14 13.37 -20.78 -4.38
N LYS A 15 12.40 -21.29 -3.59
CA LYS A 15 11.24 -22.00 -4.13
C LYS A 15 10.42 -21.13 -5.09
N LEU A 16 10.18 -19.88 -4.71
CA LEU A 16 9.49 -18.90 -5.56
C LEU A 16 10.26 -18.63 -6.87
N SER A 17 11.58 -18.46 -6.78
CA SER A 17 12.44 -18.21 -7.93
C SER A 17 12.36 -19.32 -8.99
N THR A 18 12.34 -20.58 -8.53
CA THR A 18 12.16 -21.75 -9.40
C THR A 18 10.78 -21.78 -10.03
N ALA A 19 9.71 -21.59 -9.24
CA ALA A 19 8.33 -21.63 -9.73
C ALA A 19 8.04 -20.52 -10.77
N MET A 20 8.57 -19.32 -10.53
CA MET A 20 8.35 -18.14 -11.38
C MET A 20 9.37 -18.03 -12.52
N LYS A 21 10.38 -18.91 -12.58
CA LYS A 21 11.50 -18.87 -13.54
C LYS A 21 12.22 -17.51 -13.53
N ARG A 22 12.46 -16.97 -12.34
CA ARG A 22 13.17 -15.70 -12.12
C ARG A 22 14.37 -15.93 -11.22
N SER A 23 15.39 -15.08 -11.30
CA SER A 23 16.50 -15.16 -10.36
C SER A 23 16.08 -14.64 -8.97
N ARG A 24 16.71 -15.14 -7.91
CA ARG A 24 16.53 -14.61 -6.55
C ARG A 24 16.83 -13.12 -6.44
N SER A 25 17.85 -12.65 -7.15
CA SER A 25 18.21 -11.23 -7.16
C SER A 25 17.14 -10.37 -7.83
N TRP A 26 16.52 -10.88 -8.89
CA TRP A 26 15.40 -10.21 -9.54
C TRP A 26 14.19 -10.13 -8.61
N LEU A 27 13.79 -11.24 -7.97
CA LEU A 27 12.66 -11.24 -7.04
C LEU A 27 12.91 -10.36 -5.80
N ALA A 28 14.14 -10.34 -5.28
CA ALA A 28 14.48 -9.46 -4.18
C ALA A 28 14.42 -7.99 -4.59
N ALA A 29 14.90 -7.64 -5.79
CA ALA A 29 14.78 -6.28 -6.31
C ALA A 29 13.32 -5.88 -6.56
N GLU A 30 12.50 -6.82 -7.05
CA GLU A 30 11.06 -6.62 -7.24
C GLU A 30 10.36 -6.31 -5.92
N ALA A 31 10.55 -7.16 -4.91
CA ALA A 31 9.96 -6.97 -3.59
C ALA A 31 10.39 -5.65 -2.94
N VAL A 32 11.66 -5.24 -3.12
CA VAL A 32 12.14 -3.93 -2.64
C VAL A 32 11.47 -2.79 -3.39
N ARG A 33 11.30 -2.89 -4.71
CA ARG A 33 10.61 -1.86 -5.50
C ARG A 33 9.16 -1.69 -5.05
N GLU A 34 8.40 -2.79 -5.00
CA GLU A 34 7.00 -2.77 -4.56
C GLU A 34 6.86 -2.19 -3.16
N PHE A 35 7.77 -2.56 -2.24
CA PHE A 35 7.79 -2.00 -0.89
C PHE A 35 8.03 -0.49 -0.91
N VAL A 36 9.04 -0.02 -1.64
CA VAL A 36 9.36 1.42 -1.71
C VAL A 36 8.21 2.20 -2.33
N GLU A 37 7.70 1.78 -3.48
CA GLU A 37 6.59 2.45 -4.17
C GLU A 37 5.33 2.55 -3.29
N LEU A 38 4.97 1.46 -2.62
CA LEU A 38 3.82 1.44 -1.71
C LEU A 38 4.00 2.41 -0.55
N ASN A 39 5.16 2.40 0.11
CA ASN A 39 5.40 3.23 1.28
C ASN A 39 5.56 4.71 0.91
N GLU A 40 6.21 5.03 -0.20
CA GLU A 40 6.32 6.40 -0.70
C GLU A 40 4.95 7.00 -1.01
N TRP A 41 4.07 6.23 -1.67
CA TRP A 41 2.70 6.64 -1.91
C TRP A 41 1.95 6.86 -0.59
N GLN A 42 2.00 5.91 0.34
CA GLN A 42 1.30 6.02 1.63
C GLN A 42 1.75 7.24 2.44
N ILE A 43 3.07 7.46 2.53
CA ILE A 43 3.62 8.61 3.27
C ILE A 43 3.12 9.90 2.65
N ARG A 44 3.19 10.03 1.32
CA ARG A 44 2.72 11.23 0.62
C ARG A 44 1.24 11.51 0.88
N GLU A 45 0.38 10.51 0.72
CA GLU A 45 -1.07 10.68 0.94
C GLU A 45 -1.38 11.06 2.39
N ILE A 46 -0.69 10.46 3.36
CA ILE A 46 -0.88 10.81 4.78
C ILE A 46 -0.46 12.26 5.03
N GLU A 47 0.68 12.69 4.49
CA GLU A 47 1.14 14.07 4.63
C GLU A 47 0.21 15.08 3.95
N GLU A 48 -0.36 14.73 2.79
CA GLU A 48 -1.35 15.54 2.08
C GLU A 48 -2.67 15.63 2.86
N ALA A 49 -3.21 14.50 3.31
CA ALA A 49 -4.44 14.45 4.11
C ALA A 49 -4.30 15.22 5.44
N ILE A 50 -3.13 15.20 6.07
CA ILE A 50 -2.87 16.02 7.27
C ILE A 50 -2.91 17.51 6.93
N LYS A 51 -2.33 17.94 5.80
CA LYS A 51 -2.37 19.35 5.37
C LYS A 51 -3.79 19.82 5.06
N GLU A 52 -4.59 18.98 4.40
CA GLU A 52 -6.00 19.25 4.12
C GLU A 52 -6.80 19.39 5.42
N ALA A 53 -6.60 18.45 6.36
CA ALA A 53 -7.19 18.48 7.69
C ALA A 53 -6.82 19.75 8.47
N ASP A 54 -5.53 20.11 8.51
CA ASP A 54 -5.05 21.33 9.17
C ASP A 54 -5.60 22.61 8.50
N ALA A 55 -5.88 22.58 7.20
CA ALA A 55 -6.55 23.64 6.46
C ALA A 55 -8.07 23.67 6.68
N GLY A 56 -8.62 22.69 7.40
CA GLY A 56 -10.06 22.55 7.63
C GLY A 56 -10.82 22.05 6.40
N ASP A 57 -10.13 21.46 5.42
CA ASP A 57 -10.73 20.90 4.19
C ASP A 57 -11.39 19.55 4.50
N TYR A 58 -12.52 19.64 5.20
CA TYR A 58 -13.36 18.51 5.52
C TYR A 58 -14.67 18.59 4.76
N ALA A 59 -15.28 17.43 4.51
CA ALA A 59 -16.66 17.39 4.05
C ALA A 59 -17.58 18.13 5.03
N SER A 60 -18.56 18.86 4.50
CA SER A 60 -19.55 19.51 5.34
C SER A 60 -20.51 18.48 5.95
N ASN A 61 -21.19 18.86 7.03
CA ASN A 61 -22.24 18.01 7.62
C ASN A 61 -23.33 17.63 6.61
N GLU A 62 -23.63 18.50 5.66
CA GLU A 62 -24.61 18.24 4.61
C GLU A 62 -24.11 17.19 3.61
N ASP A 63 -22.84 17.26 3.21
CA ASP A 63 -22.22 16.27 2.33
C ASP A 63 -22.21 14.88 2.98
N VAL A 64 -21.89 14.83 4.27
CA VAL A 64 -21.92 13.60 5.06
C VAL A 64 -23.34 13.04 5.17
N SER A 65 -24.35 13.88 5.42
CA SER A 65 -25.75 13.45 5.48
C SER A 65 -26.23 12.84 4.16
N ARG A 66 -25.95 13.51 3.03
CA ARG A 66 -26.32 13.01 1.70
C ARG A 66 -25.65 11.68 1.37
N LEU A 67 -24.40 11.48 1.81
CA LEU A 67 -23.71 10.21 1.66
C LEU A 67 -24.48 9.11 2.40
N PHE A 68 -24.81 9.29 3.68
CA PHE A 68 -25.53 8.28 4.46
C PHE A 68 -26.89 7.92 3.85
N ASP A 69 -27.69 8.91 3.46
CA ASP A 69 -29.00 8.69 2.82
C ASP A 69 -28.88 7.83 1.54
N HIS A 70 -27.81 8.05 0.77
CA HIS A 70 -27.54 7.33 -0.45
C HIS A 70 -27.22 5.84 -0.21
N TRP A 71 -26.43 5.52 0.81
CA TRP A 71 -26.09 4.14 1.15
C TRP A 71 -27.28 3.40 1.78
N ASP A 72 -28.11 4.08 2.57
CA ASP A 72 -29.31 3.51 3.19
C ASP A 72 -30.36 3.15 2.13
N SER A 73 -30.52 4.01 1.10
CA SER A 73 -31.41 3.74 -0.04
C SER A 73 -30.99 2.57 -0.96
N ARG A 74 -29.76 2.08 -0.83
CA ARG A 74 -29.23 0.91 -1.55
C ARG A 74 -29.23 -0.37 -0.72
N GLY A 75 -29.58 -0.28 0.57
CA GLY A 75 -29.62 -1.37 1.53
C GLY A 75 -30.96 -2.13 1.61
N THR A 76 -31.93 -1.81 0.75
CA THR A 76 -33.22 -2.52 0.60
C THR A 76 -33.40 -3.02 -0.83
#